data_AF-A0A832LZ43-F1
#
_entry.id   AF-A0A832LZ43-F1
#
_cell.length_a   1.000
_cell.length_b   1.000
_cell.length_c   1.000
_cell.angle_alpha   90.00
_cell.angle_beta   90.00
_cell.angle_gamma   90.00
#
_symmetry.space_group_name_H-M   'P 1'
#
loop_
_entity.id
_entity.type
_entity.pdbx_description
1 polymer ?
#
loop_
_entity_poly.entity_id
_entity_poly.type
_entity_poly.pdbx_seq_one_letter_code
_entity_poly.pdbx_strand_id
1 'polypeptide(L)'
;MPWVGLAAEVDEDAGRSALEEVGLIVRRALGAVEVKTTKGWVRFKLYEVEGEVEGVAASLVEALGASALESGPHLILGEVSARLWDEGAKVVFPDGHSEIVALYTYDGFLDVRMPTDNVKGLKATIRI
;
A
#
# COMPACT_ATOMS: atom_id res chain seq x y z
N MET A 1 -5.83 -8.77 2.04
CA MET A 1 -4.66 -8.79 2.94
C MET A 1 -4.04 -7.41 2.90
N PRO A 2 -3.67 -6.85 4.06
CA PRO A 2 -3.05 -5.54 4.11
C PRO A 2 -1.62 -5.57 3.58
N TRP A 3 -1.18 -4.45 3.03
CA TRP A 3 0.16 -4.26 2.49
C TRP A 3 0.80 -3.03 3.11
N VAL A 4 2.11 -3.11 3.27
CA VAL A 4 2.95 -1.96 3.58
C VAL A 4 4.03 -1.86 2.53
N GLY A 5 4.31 -0.65 2.07
CA GLY A 5 5.39 -0.38 1.15
C GLY A 5 6.41 0.58 1.75
N LEU A 6 7.68 0.31 1.51
CA LEU A 6 8.80 1.17 1.88
C LEU A 6 9.46 1.70 0.60
N ALA A 7 9.93 2.94 0.61
CA ALA A 7 10.63 3.49 -0.55
C ALA A 7 11.79 2.56 -1.00
N ALA A 8 12.05 2.51 -2.31
CA ALA A 8 12.98 1.54 -2.88
C ALA A 8 14.42 1.66 -2.33
N GLU A 9 14.80 2.85 -1.89
CA GLU A 9 16.09 3.20 -1.31
C GLU A 9 16.30 2.75 0.14
N VAL A 10 15.22 2.43 0.86
CA VAL A 10 15.31 1.92 2.24
C VAL A 10 16.05 0.59 2.22
N ASP A 11 16.98 0.34 3.14
CA ASP A 11 17.65 -0.97 3.26
C ASP A 11 16.66 -2.09 3.66
N GLU A 12 16.87 -3.32 3.18
CA GLU A 12 15.92 -4.41 3.45
C GLU A 12 15.88 -4.85 4.92
N ASP A 13 17.04 -4.96 5.57
CA ASP A 13 17.13 -5.38 6.97
C ASP A 13 16.60 -4.28 7.90
N ALA A 14 16.95 -3.03 7.62
CA ALA A 14 16.41 -1.87 8.34
C ALA A 14 14.89 -1.76 8.17
N GLY A 15 14.39 -1.93 6.95
CA GLY A 15 12.96 -1.87 6.66
C GLY A 15 12.18 -3.00 7.35
N ARG A 16 12.70 -4.23 7.34
CA ARG A 16 12.08 -5.36 8.05
C ARG A 16 12.04 -5.13 9.56
N SER A 17 13.14 -4.66 10.14
CA SER A 17 13.20 -4.36 11.58
C SER A 17 12.17 -3.30 11.97
N ALA A 18 12.05 -2.22 11.18
CA ALA A 18 11.06 -1.18 11.41
C ALA A 18 9.60 -1.70 11.34
N LEU A 19 9.31 -2.62 10.42
CA LEU A 19 7.99 -3.27 10.32
C LEU A 19 7.66 -4.11 11.57
N GLU A 20 8.65 -4.84 12.09
CA GLU A 20 8.47 -5.64 13.30
C GLU A 20 8.33 -4.76 14.56
N GLU A 21 9.07 -3.65 14.64
CA GLU A 21 8.98 -2.68 15.74
C GLU A 21 7.61 -1.99 15.83
N VAL A 22 6.94 -1.75 14.71
CA VAL A 22 5.55 -1.25 14.69
C VAL A 22 4.50 -2.36 14.89
N GLY A 23 4.94 -3.58 15.24
CA GLY A 23 4.06 -4.68 15.62
C GLY A 23 3.49 -5.48 14.45
N LEU A 24 4.05 -5.36 13.24
CA LEU A 24 3.62 -6.12 12.07
C LEU A 24 4.42 -7.40 11.89
N ILE A 25 3.75 -8.44 11.38
CA ILE A 25 4.39 -9.69 10.97
C ILE A 25 4.51 -9.70 9.45
N VAL A 26 5.72 -9.67 8.91
CA VAL A 26 5.96 -9.77 7.47
C VAL A 26 5.72 -11.20 6.99
N ARG A 27 4.68 -11.40 6.16
CA ARG A 27 4.36 -12.71 5.56
C ARG A 27 5.22 -12.99 4.34
N ARG A 28 5.38 -12.02 3.45
CA ARG A 28 6.24 -12.12 2.26
C ARG A 28 6.50 -10.77 1.63
N ALA A 29 7.64 -10.64 0.95
CA ALA A 29 7.88 -9.56 0.00
C ALA A 29 7.16 -9.86 -1.33
N LEU A 30 6.45 -8.86 -1.87
CA LEU A 30 5.69 -8.96 -3.13
C LEU A 30 6.45 -8.39 -4.33
N GLY A 31 7.61 -7.77 -4.09
CA GLY A 31 8.41 -7.10 -5.11
C GLY A 31 8.22 -5.58 -5.07
N ALA A 32 8.48 -4.90 -6.19
CA ALA A 32 8.39 -3.46 -6.28
C ALA A 32 7.17 -3.00 -7.09
N VAL A 33 6.53 -1.93 -6.63
CA VAL A 33 5.44 -1.24 -7.33
C VAL A 33 5.80 0.23 -7.53
N GLU A 34 5.25 0.86 -8.55
CA GLU A 34 5.32 2.32 -8.71
C GLU A 34 3.92 2.91 -8.54
N VAL A 35 3.78 3.86 -7.63
CA VAL A 35 2.51 4.54 -7.34
C VAL A 35 2.60 5.97 -7.85
N LYS A 36 1.58 6.39 -8.60
CA LYS A 36 1.43 7.75 -9.10
C LYS A 36 0.89 8.63 -7.97
N THR A 37 1.68 9.62 -7.59
CA THR A 37 1.38 10.56 -6.50
C THR A 37 1.41 11.99 -7.03
N THR A 38 1.03 12.96 -6.19
CA THR A 38 1.22 14.38 -6.47
C THR A 38 2.69 14.76 -6.72
N LYS A 39 3.63 13.98 -6.19
CA LYS A 39 5.09 14.14 -6.37
C LYS A 39 5.66 13.34 -7.55
N GLY A 40 4.81 12.76 -8.39
CA GLY A 40 5.20 11.91 -9.52
C GLY A 40 5.12 10.42 -9.20
N TRP A 41 5.80 9.60 -9.99
CA TRP A 41 5.85 8.15 -9.77
C TRP A 41 6.87 7.83 -8.69
N VAL A 42 6.41 7.21 -7.60
CA VAL A 42 7.25 6.83 -6.47
C VAL A 42 7.30 5.31 -6.38
N ARG A 43 8.50 4.76 -6.24
CA ARG A 43 8.73 3.33 -6.24
C ARG A 43 8.83 2.78 -4.82
N PHE A 44 8.07 1.73 -4.54
CA PHE A 44 8.02 1.10 -3.22
C PHE A 44 8.32 -0.40 -3.33
N LYS A 45 9.07 -0.92 -2.36
CA LYS A 45 9.14 -2.36 -2.06
C LYS A 45 7.93 -2.72 -1.21
N LEU A 46 7.11 -3.64 -1.71
CA LEU A 46 5.82 -3.99 -1.13
C LEU A 46 5.92 -5.28 -0.32
N TYR A 47 5.33 -5.28 0.86
CA TYR A 47 5.30 -6.41 1.79
C TYR A 47 3.84 -6.74 2.12
N GLU A 48 3.51 -8.03 2.04
CA GLU A 48 2.29 -8.54 2.64
C GLU A 48 2.55 -8.76 4.12
N VAL A 49 1.70 -8.17 4.96
CA VAL A 49 1.86 -8.16 6.40
C VAL A 49 0.60 -8.66 7.10
N GLU A 50 0.76 -9.02 8.37
CA GLU A 50 -0.35 -9.20 9.30
C GLU A 50 -0.24 -8.23 10.48
N GLY A 51 -1.39 -7.76 10.95
CA GLY A 51 -1.52 -6.74 11.98
C GLY A 51 -2.42 -5.58 11.51
N GLU A 52 -2.63 -4.62 12.41
CA GLU A 52 -3.34 -3.38 12.10
C GLU A 52 -2.38 -2.42 11.39
N VAL A 53 -2.76 -1.99 10.19
CA VAL A 53 -1.88 -1.18 9.30
C VAL A 53 -2.31 0.29 9.20
N GLU A 54 -3.39 0.69 9.86
CA GLU A 54 -3.84 2.08 9.83
C GLU A 54 -2.86 2.97 10.61
N GLY A 55 -2.32 4.00 9.95
CA GLY A 55 -1.36 4.93 10.54
C GLY A 55 0.10 4.43 10.56
N VAL A 56 0.37 3.17 10.21
CA VAL A 56 1.72 2.59 10.19
C VAL A 56 2.66 3.34 9.24
N ALA A 57 2.19 3.79 8.08
CA ALA A 57 3.02 4.52 7.11
C ALA A 57 3.60 5.80 7.73
N ALA A 58 2.86 6.48 8.61
CA ALA A 58 3.38 7.66 9.31
C ALA A 58 4.49 7.28 10.28
N SER A 59 4.28 6.24 11.10
CA SER A 59 5.30 5.72 12.03
C SER A 59 6.58 5.28 11.31
N LEU A 60 6.44 4.63 10.16
CA LEU A 60 7.59 4.18 9.36
C LEU A 60 8.36 5.35 8.73
N VAL A 61 7.65 6.39 8.29
CA VAL A 61 8.29 7.62 7.78
C VAL A 61 9.10 8.31 8.88
N GLU A 62 8.56 8.40 10.10
CA GLU A 62 9.28 8.96 11.24
C GLU A 62 10.53 8.14 11.61
N ALA A 63 10.42 6.81 11.58
CA ALA A 63 11.51 5.90 11.93
C ALA A 63 12.63 5.87 10.86
N LEU A 64 12.26 5.90 9.58
CA LEU A 64 13.19 5.64 8.46
C LEU A 64 13.59 6.91 7.71
N GLY A 65 12.88 8.03 7.89
CA GLY A 65 13.11 9.26 7.15
C GLY A 65 12.84 9.13 5.64
N ALA A 66 12.10 8.11 5.22
CA ALA A 66 11.82 7.78 3.83
C ALA A 66 10.32 7.53 3.62
N SER A 67 9.82 7.73 2.39
CA SER A 67 8.40 7.52 2.09
C SER A 67 7.96 6.09 2.39
N ALA A 68 6.74 5.98 2.92
CA ALA A 68 6.08 4.69 3.14
C ALA A 68 4.63 4.74 2.67
N LEU A 69 4.05 3.58 2.42
CA LEU A 69 2.63 3.44 2.16
C LEU A 69 2.01 2.33 3.00
N GLU A 70 0.73 2.48 3.30
CA GLU A 70 -0.13 1.47 3.91
C GLU A 70 -1.35 1.24 3.04
N SER A 71 -1.80 -0.01 2.94
CA SER A 71 -3.02 -0.39 2.24
C SER A 71 -3.73 -1.49 3.03
N GLY A 72 -5.03 -1.35 3.22
CA GLY A 72 -5.80 -2.31 4.00
C GLY A 72 -7.30 -2.00 4.00
N PRO A 73 -8.09 -2.74 4.81
CA PRO A 73 -9.55 -2.58 4.85
C PRO A 73 -10.04 -1.18 5.24
N HIS A 74 -9.22 -0.39 5.94
CA HIS A 74 -9.51 0.99 6.31
C HIS A 74 -9.46 1.96 5.10
N LEU A 75 -8.94 1.52 3.96
CA LEU A 75 -8.83 2.30 2.72
C LEU A 75 -9.70 1.72 1.59
N ILE A 76 -10.89 1.25 1.94
CA ILE A 76 -11.94 0.99 0.95
C ILE A 76 -12.61 2.32 0.60
N LEU A 77 -12.55 2.69 -0.67
CA LEU A 77 -13.02 3.97 -1.19
C LEU A 77 -14.27 3.72 -2.05
N GLY A 78 -15.36 4.40 -1.74
CA GLY A 78 -16.64 4.22 -2.42
C GLY A 78 -17.60 3.31 -1.66
N GLU A 79 -18.63 2.82 -2.36
CA GLU A 79 -19.79 2.16 -1.75
C GLU A 79 -19.77 0.66 -2.02
N VAL A 80 -19.41 -0.14 -1.01
CA VAL A 80 -19.32 -1.59 -1.12
C VAL A 80 -20.68 -2.22 -1.49
N SER A 81 -21.80 -1.63 -1.05
CA SER A 81 -23.13 -2.15 -1.38
C SER A 81 -23.48 -2.02 -2.87
N ALA A 82 -22.82 -1.12 -3.60
CA ALA A 82 -22.93 -1.01 -5.05
C ALA A 82 -22.13 -2.09 -5.80
N ARG A 83 -21.42 -2.98 -5.08
CA ARG A 83 -20.50 -3.99 -5.62
C ARG A 83 -19.39 -3.40 -6.48
N LEU A 84 -19.06 -2.13 -6.30
CA LEU A 84 -18.02 -1.43 -7.02
C LEU A 84 -17.32 -0.47 -6.07
N TRP A 85 -16.04 -0.70 -5.81
CA TRP A 85 -15.25 0.16 -4.92
C TRP A 85 -13.79 0.14 -5.33
N ASP A 86 -13.04 1.15 -4.91
CA ASP A 86 -11.60 1.17 -5.02
C ASP A 86 -10.95 0.72 -3.72
N GLU A 87 -9.83 0.01 -3.82
CA GLU A 87 -8.95 -0.27 -2.71
C GLU A 87 -7.73 0.65 -2.81
N GLY A 88 -7.57 1.51 -1.80
CA GLY A 88 -6.56 2.54 -1.75
C GLY A 88 -5.29 2.13 -1.03
N ALA A 89 -4.28 2.99 -1.17
CA ALA A 89 -3.14 3.09 -0.29
C ALA A 89 -2.96 4.53 0.16
N LYS A 90 -2.63 4.73 1.43
CA LYS A 90 -2.19 6.02 1.95
C LYS A 90 -0.68 6.05 1.83
N VAL A 91 -0.17 7.03 1.08
CA VAL A 91 1.25 7.31 0.95
C VAL A 91 1.60 8.46 1.88
N VAL A 92 2.65 8.29 2.68
CA VAL A 92 3.18 9.32 3.58
C VAL A 92 4.60 9.66 3.16
N PHE A 93 4.92 10.95 3.16
CA PHE A 93 6.21 11.48 2.74
C PHE A 93 7.02 12.04 3.92
N PRO A 94 8.37 12.09 3.83
CA PRO A 94 9.22 12.63 4.90
C PRO A 94 8.96 14.09 5.29
N ASP A 95 8.29 14.87 4.45
CA ASP A 95 7.88 16.24 4.75
C ASP A 95 6.54 16.32 5.50
N GLY A 96 5.99 15.19 5.93
CA GLY A 96 4.71 15.10 6.64
C GLY A 96 3.48 15.18 5.74
N HIS A 97 3.65 15.40 4.43
CA HIS A 97 2.54 15.32 3.48
C HIS A 97 2.06 13.87 3.37
N SER A 98 0.75 13.69 3.18
CA SER A 98 0.18 12.38 2.86
C SER A 98 -0.96 12.51 1.86
N GLU A 99 -1.16 11.45 1.07
CA GLU A 99 -2.24 11.36 0.11
C GLU A 99 -2.77 9.93 0.01
N ILE A 100 -4.04 9.78 -0.38
CA ILE A 100 -4.66 8.48 -0.62
C ILE A 100 -4.74 8.27 -2.13
N VAL A 101 -4.25 7.12 -2.59
CA VAL A 101 -4.20 6.75 -4.01
C VAL A 101 -4.95 5.43 -4.20
N ALA A 102 -5.93 5.41 -5.12
CA ALA A 102 -6.61 4.17 -5.50
C ALA A 102 -5.64 3.24 -6.23
N LEU A 103 -5.39 2.04 -5.69
CA LEU A 103 -4.49 1.04 -6.29
C LEU A 103 -5.25 0.02 -7.14
N TYR A 104 -6.40 -0.41 -6.66
CA TYR A 104 -7.28 -1.34 -7.37
C TYR A 104 -8.69 -0.81 -7.46
N THR A 105 -9.39 -1.18 -8.52
CA THR A 105 -10.84 -1.18 -8.59
C THR A 105 -11.33 -2.61 -8.47
N TYR A 106 -12.26 -2.85 -7.55
CA TYR A 106 -12.99 -4.10 -7.44
C TYR A 106 -14.37 -3.97 -8.06
N ASP A 107 -14.68 -4.85 -9.01
CA ASP A 107 -15.99 -5.01 -9.62
C ASP A 107 -16.55 -6.38 -9.21
N GLY A 108 -17.56 -6.36 -8.33
CA GLY A 108 -18.25 -7.53 -7.79
C GLY A 108 -19.39 -8.06 -8.66
N PHE A 109 -19.60 -7.51 -9.86
CA PHE A 109 -20.42 -8.17 -10.89
C PHE A 109 -19.59 -9.17 -11.69
N LEU A 110 -18.31 -8.86 -11.89
CA LEU A 110 -17.35 -9.70 -12.62
C LEU A 110 -16.39 -10.46 -11.69
N ASP A 111 -16.47 -10.22 -10.38
CA ASP A 111 -15.55 -10.71 -9.35
C ASP A 111 -14.08 -10.50 -9.74
N VAL A 112 -13.80 -9.31 -10.28
CA VAL A 112 -12.48 -8.91 -10.74
C VAL A 112 -11.92 -7.76 -9.90
N ARG A 113 -10.62 -7.85 -9.62
CA ARG A 113 -9.82 -6.83 -8.95
C ARG A 113 -8.76 -6.36 -9.92
N MET A 114 -8.90 -5.14 -10.45
CA MET A 114 -8.06 -4.59 -11.53
C MET A 114 -7.19 -3.44 -11.01
N PRO A 115 -5.86 -3.43 -11.27
CA PRO A 115 -5.02 -2.29 -10.94
C PRO A 115 -5.52 -1.03 -11.68
N THR A 116 -5.46 0.12 -11.02
CA THR A 116 -5.79 1.40 -11.65
C THR A 116 -4.61 1.95 -12.46
N ASP A 117 -4.86 3.03 -13.21
CA ASP A 117 -3.81 3.78 -13.90
C ASP A 117 -2.83 4.51 -12.95
N ASN A 118 -3.10 4.48 -11.64
CA ASN A 118 -2.23 5.07 -10.63
C ASN A 118 -1.15 4.13 -10.14
N VAL A 119 -1.09 2.89 -10.62
CA VAL A 119 -0.11 1.92 -10.13
C VAL A 119 0.45 1.02 -11.22
N LYS A 120 1.74 0.73 -11.11
CA LYS A 120 2.46 -0.25 -11.96
C LYS A 120 3.05 -1.35 -11.09
N GLY A 121 3.15 -2.55 -11.66
CA GLY A 121 3.73 -3.72 -10.99
C GLY A 121 2.71 -4.57 -10.21
N LEU A 122 1.46 -4.11 -10.09
CA LEU A 122 0.35 -4.87 -9.54
C LEU A 122 -0.35 -5.67 -10.64
N LYS A 123 -0.81 -6.88 -10.31
CA LYS A 123 -1.52 -7.78 -11.22
C LYS A 123 -3.01 -7.77 -10.95
N ALA A 124 -3.81 -7.90 -12.01
CA ALA A 124 -5.23 -8.16 -11.88
C ALA A 124 -5.49 -9.55 -11.29
N THR A 125 -6.62 -9.71 -10.62
CA THR A 125 -7.05 -11.00 -10.06
C THR A 125 -8.52 -11.19 -10.35
N ILE A 126 -8.88 -12.34 -10.91
CA ILE A 126 -10.26 -12.81 -11.04
C ILE A 126 -10.47 -13.84 -9.94
N ARG A 127 -11.51 -13.68 -9.12
CA ARG A 127 -11.91 -14.68 -8.13
C ARG A 127 -13.00 -15.55 -8.77
N ILE A 128 -12.67 -16.81 -9.06
CA ILE A 128 -13.61 -17.83 -9.56
C ILE A 128 -14.09 -18.66 -8.39
#